data_AF-A0A9P8UWJ3-F1
#
_entry.id   AF-A0A9P8UWJ3-F1
#
_cell.length_a   1.000
_cell.length_b   1.000
_cell.length_c   1.000
_cell.angle_alpha   90.00
_cell.angle_beta   90.00
_cell.angle_gamma   90.00
#
_symmetry.space_group_name_H-M   'P 1'
#
loop_
_entity.id
_entity.type
_entity.pdbx_description
1 polymer ?
#
loop_
_entity_poly.entity_id
_entity_poly.type
_entity_poly.pdbx_seq_one_letter_code
_entity_poly.pdbx_strand_id
1 'polypeptide(L)'
;MADEQISVSSLIFIVVISGLAIRYFFFSASSSSQTGQRQSARDAASAARAREAAVERIQQMFPQVDRRTILWDLQRTGGSVQSTTDRILSGRVSTPPITFQPPPPPSSPTPPTQTQAAKAPGKPAEPDLITRYNLQSKVSQVDDDATNDKKGWSSNKDDRQSALQRRRDEMILAARRRMEEKIKVEKEAGKSS
;
A
#
# COMPACT_ATOMS: atom_id res chain seq x y z
N MET A 1 56.96 -14.37 12.58
CA MET A 1 56.33 -13.32 13.41
C MET A 1 56.01 -12.20 12.43
N ALA A 2 54.76 -12.10 11.98
CA ALA A 2 54.37 -11.03 11.06
C ALA A 2 53.95 -9.84 11.90
N ASP A 3 54.77 -8.80 11.92
CA ASP A 3 54.43 -7.52 12.52
C ASP A 3 53.30 -6.89 11.70
N GLU A 4 52.07 -7.08 12.17
CA GLU A 4 50.89 -6.42 11.64
C GLU A 4 50.98 -4.94 12.01
N GLN A 5 51.64 -4.16 11.15
CA GLN A 5 51.69 -2.71 11.25
C GLN A 5 50.27 -2.17 11.02
N ILE A 6 49.48 -2.05 12.09
CA ILE A 6 48.20 -1.35 12.06
C ILE A 6 48.48 0.10 11.63
N SER A 7 48.16 0.39 10.37
CA SER A 7 48.27 1.72 9.81
C SER A 7 47.32 2.66 10.56
N VAL A 8 47.85 3.78 11.05
CA VAL A 8 47.08 4.83 11.73
C VAL A 8 45.86 5.26 10.91
N SER A 9 45.96 5.22 9.59
CA SER A 9 44.86 5.49 8.65
C SER A 9 43.71 4.50 8.78
N SER A 10 43.99 3.22 9.00
CA SER A 10 42.97 2.18 9.22
C SER A 10 42.21 2.41 10.53
N LEU A 11 42.95 2.80 11.57
CA LEU A 11 42.38 3.10 12.89
C LEU A 11 41.43 4.30 12.84
N ILE A 12 41.78 5.35 12.10
CA ILE A 12 40.89 6.49 11.85
C ILE A 12 39.63 6.07 11.09
N PHE A 13 39.76 5.24 10.04
CA PHE A 13 38.61 4.72 9.28
C PHE A 13 37.64 3.93 10.16
N ILE A 14 38.16 3.04 11.01
CA ILE A 14 37.35 2.23 11.93
C ILE A 14 36.61 3.13 12.93
N VAL A 15 37.27 4.15 13.48
CA VAL A 15 36.65 5.11 14.40
C VAL A 15 35.54 5.92 13.72
N VAL A 16 35.75 6.38 12.48
CA VAL A 16 34.73 7.12 11.72
C VAL A 16 33.53 6.23 11.39
N ILE A 17 33.76 5.00 10.93
CA ILE A 17 32.69 4.05 10.60
C ILE A 17 31.92 3.64 11.85
N SER A 18 32.62 3.37 12.95
CA SER A 18 31.99 3.04 14.25
C SER A 18 31.18 4.23 14.79
N GLY A 19 31.73 5.44 14.74
CA GLY A 19 31.02 6.65 15.12
C GLY A 19 29.77 6.91 14.27
N LEU A 20 29.85 6.66 12.96
CA LEU A 20 28.72 6.79 12.04
C LEU A 20 27.67 5.71 12.29
N ALA A 21 28.09 4.47 12.57
CA ALA A 21 27.22 3.36 12.91
C ALA A 21 26.49 3.62 14.24
N ILE A 22 27.19 4.08 15.28
CA ILE A 22 26.59 4.45 16.56
C ILE A 22 25.63 5.62 16.38
N ARG A 23 26.01 6.66 15.63
CA ARG A 23 25.12 7.78 15.30
C ARG A 23 23.87 7.32 14.55
N TYR A 24 24.01 6.38 13.62
CA TYR A 24 22.87 5.88 12.85
C TYR A 24 21.98 4.92 13.65
N PHE A 25 22.55 4.02 14.45
CA PHE A 25 21.76 3.06 15.22
C PHE A 25 21.16 3.65 16.51
N PHE A 26 21.87 4.55 17.20
CA PHE A 26 21.42 5.11 18.48
C PHE A 26 20.79 6.51 18.35
N PHE A 27 21.17 7.34 17.36
CA PHE A 27 20.65 8.72 17.20
C PHE A 27 19.73 8.91 15.96
N SER A 28 19.52 7.89 15.11
CA SER A 28 18.52 7.95 14.03
C SER A 28 17.07 7.85 14.53
N ALA A 29 16.83 7.60 15.83
CA ALA A 29 15.50 7.73 16.42
C ALA A 29 15.11 9.20 16.71
N SER A 30 16.07 10.15 16.68
CA SER A 30 15.83 11.54 17.11
C SER A 30 16.22 12.61 16.08
N SER A 31 16.60 12.24 14.84
CA SER A 31 17.09 13.21 13.83
C SER A 31 16.27 13.27 12.54
N SER A 32 14.96 12.99 12.59
CA SER A 32 14.08 13.05 11.39
C SER A 32 12.89 14.01 11.56
N SER A 33 13.16 15.28 11.84
CA SER A 33 12.11 16.28 12.13
C SER A 33 11.54 17.03 10.90
N GLN A 34 11.78 16.60 9.65
CA GLN A 34 11.15 17.30 8.49
C GLN A 34 10.62 16.42 7.35
N THR A 35 11.20 15.23 7.11
CA THR A 35 10.70 14.29 6.06
C THR A 35 9.84 13.16 6.62
N GLY A 36 9.97 12.82 7.92
CA GLY A 36 9.19 11.75 8.57
C GLY A 36 7.71 12.07 8.74
N GLN A 37 7.33 13.34 8.84
CA GLN A 37 5.95 13.76 9.12
C GLN A 37 4.97 13.37 8.01
N ARG A 38 5.42 13.32 6.74
CA ARG A 38 4.61 12.87 5.59
C ARG A 38 4.51 11.35 5.45
N GLN A 39 5.44 10.61 6.03
CA GLN A 39 5.43 9.14 6.02
C GLN A 39 4.56 8.64 7.18
N SER A 40 4.78 9.15 8.39
CA SER A 40 3.98 8.82 9.58
C SER A 40 2.50 9.15 9.42
N ALA A 41 2.16 10.24 8.72
CA ALA A 41 0.76 10.57 8.42
C ALA A 41 0.10 9.57 7.45
N ARG A 42 0.85 9.02 6.48
CA ARG A 42 0.36 7.97 5.57
C ARG A 42 0.18 6.64 6.29
N ASP A 43 1.10 6.31 7.20
CA ASP A 43 1.03 5.10 8.02
C ASP A 43 -0.10 5.16 9.06
N ALA A 44 -0.36 6.34 9.64
CA ALA A 44 -1.52 6.55 10.51
C ALA A 44 -2.85 6.41 9.76
N ALA A 45 -2.93 6.95 8.54
CA ALA A 45 -4.14 6.85 7.72
C ALA A 45 -4.39 5.44 7.17
N SER A 46 -3.34 4.64 6.93
CA SER A 46 -3.48 3.24 6.53
C SER A 46 -3.90 2.37 7.72
N ALA A 47 -3.33 2.60 8.90
CA ALA A 47 -3.74 1.96 10.15
C ALA A 47 -5.21 2.26 10.51
N ALA A 48 -5.65 3.51 10.33
CA ALA A 48 -7.06 3.88 10.52
C ALA A 48 -7.99 3.08 9.59
N ARG A 49 -7.68 3.00 8.29
CA ARG A 49 -8.47 2.20 7.33
C ARG A 49 -8.47 0.71 7.66
N ALA A 50 -7.33 0.16 8.05
CA ALA A 50 -7.25 -1.23 8.47
C ALA A 50 -8.11 -1.52 9.70
N ARG A 51 -8.16 -0.59 10.66
CA ARG A 51 -9.03 -0.67 11.83
C ARG A 51 -10.51 -0.60 11.46
N GLU A 52 -10.90 0.28 10.54
CA GLU A 52 -12.30 0.33 10.06
C GLU A 52 -12.71 -0.99 9.37
N ALA A 53 -11.86 -1.55 8.51
CA ALA A 53 -12.11 -2.85 7.88
C ALA A 53 -12.18 -4.00 8.91
N ALA A 54 -11.37 -3.94 9.96
CA ALA A 54 -11.42 -4.89 11.07
C ALA A 54 -12.75 -4.79 11.83
N VAL A 55 -13.24 -3.57 12.07
CA VAL A 55 -14.54 -3.33 12.74
C VAL A 55 -15.69 -3.93 11.92
N GLU A 56 -15.75 -3.67 10.62
CA GLU A 56 -16.81 -4.21 9.75
C GLU A 56 -16.84 -5.73 9.79
N ARG A 57 -15.67 -6.38 9.75
CA ARG A 57 -15.57 -7.84 9.84
C ARG A 57 -16.07 -8.39 11.18
N ILE A 58 -15.71 -7.73 12.28
CA ILE A 58 -16.17 -8.15 13.62
C ILE A 58 -17.66 -7.91 13.76
N GLN A 59 -18.19 -6.80 13.24
CA GLN A 59 -19.61 -6.50 13.26
C GLN A 59 -20.44 -7.55 12.51
N GLN A 60 -19.93 -8.09 11.41
CA GLN A 60 -20.57 -9.19 10.66
C GLN A 60 -20.65 -10.49 11.47
N MET A 61 -19.64 -10.77 12.31
CA MET A 61 -19.62 -11.97 13.17
C MET A 61 -20.41 -11.78 14.47
N PHE A 62 -20.42 -10.56 15.02
CA PHE A 62 -21.04 -10.21 16.30
C PHE A 62 -21.95 -8.97 16.16
N PRO A 63 -23.12 -9.10 15.52
CA PRO A 63 -24.03 -7.97 15.32
C PRO A 63 -24.54 -7.35 16.63
N GLN A 64 -24.51 -8.10 17.74
CA GLN A 64 -24.92 -7.65 19.07
C GLN A 64 -23.89 -6.75 19.78
N VAL A 65 -22.66 -6.66 19.27
CA VAL A 65 -21.61 -5.82 19.89
C VAL A 65 -21.60 -4.46 19.21
N ASP A 66 -21.62 -3.40 20.02
CA ASP A 66 -21.55 -2.03 19.52
C ASP A 66 -20.23 -1.75 18.80
N ARG A 67 -20.33 -1.11 17.63
CA ARG A 67 -19.20 -0.63 16.83
C ARG A 67 -18.16 0.16 17.64
N ARG A 68 -18.62 0.99 18.58
CA ARG A 68 -17.75 1.82 19.44
C ARG A 68 -16.91 0.97 20.39
N THR A 69 -17.49 -0.11 20.92
CA THR A 69 -16.82 -1.07 21.80
C THR A 69 -15.76 -1.86 21.03
N ILE A 70 -16.09 -2.29 19.80
CA ILE A 70 -15.14 -2.98 18.90
C ILE A 70 -13.97 -2.06 18.56
N LEU A 71 -14.24 -0.80 18.19
CA LEU A 71 -13.20 0.18 17.93
C LEU A 71 -12.29 0.31 19.14
N TRP A 72 -12.85 0.54 20.33
CA TRP A 72 -12.08 0.71 21.56
C TRP A 72 -11.17 -0.49 21.86
N ASP A 73 -11.69 -1.71 21.73
CA ASP A 73 -10.89 -2.91 21.98
C ASP A 73 -9.80 -3.08 20.92
N LEU A 74 -10.11 -2.84 19.63
CA LEU A 74 -9.12 -2.81 18.54
C LEU A 74 -8.00 -1.79 18.78
N GLN A 75 -8.27 -0.68 19.50
CA GLN A 75 -7.20 0.26 19.86
C GLN A 75 -6.19 -0.35 20.82
N ARG A 76 -6.69 -1.09 21.82
CA ARG A 76 -5.87 -1.71 22.86
C ARG A 76 -5.16 -2.96 22.36
N THR A 77 -5.77 -3.67 21.42
CA THR A 77 -5.23 -4.91 20.86
C THR A 77 -4.36 -4.71 19.61
N GLY A 78 -4.05 -3.45 19.27
CA GLY A 78 -3.17 -3.12 18.14
C GLY A 78 -3.80 -3.37 16.76
N GLY A 79 -5.12 -3.34 16.65
CA GLY A 79 -5.85 -3.53 15.40
C GLY A 79 -6.02 -5.01 14.98
N SER A 80 -5.73 -5.96 15.86
CA SER A 80 -5.89 -7.39 15.56
C SER A 80 -7.34 -7.84 15.71
N VAL A 81 -7.90 -8.37 14.62
CA VAL A 81 -9.26 -8.93 14.58
C VAL A 81 -9.36 -10.17 15.46
N GLN A 82 -8.33 -11.02 15.47
CA GLN A 82 -8.35 -12.31 16.16
C GLN A 82 -8.39 -12.13 17.69
N SER A 83 -7.55 -11.24 18.23
CA SER A 83 -7.53 -10.96 19.67
C SER A 83 -8.83 -10.31 20.14
N THR A 84 -9.42 -9.43 19.31
CA THR A 84 -10.71 -8.80 19.61
C THR A 84 -11.84 -9.83 19.59
N THR A 85 -11.81 -10.77 18.62
CA THR A 85 -12.77 -11.88 18.53
C THR A 85 -12.69 -12.80 19.76
N ASP A 86 -11.48 -13.19 20.17
CA ASP A 86 -11.25 -14.04 21.35
C ASP A 86 -11.74 -13.36 22.65
N ARG A 87 -11.53 -12.05 22.79
CA ARG A 87 -12.08 -11.25 23.90
C ARG A 87 -13.59 -11.17 23.91
N ILE A 88 -14.22 -11.04 22.74
CA ILE A 88 -15.68 -11.04 22.61
C ILE A 88 -16.23 -12.40 23.04
N LEU A 89 -15.63 -13.50 22.58
CA LEU A 89 -16.04 -14.85 22.92
C LEU A 89 -15.85 -15.17 24.42
N SER A 90 -14.77 -14.69 25.02
CA SER A 90 -14.51 -14.84 26.46
C SER A 90 -15.30 -13.87 27.36
N GLY A 91 -16.11 -12.98 26.77
CA GLY A 91 -16.92 -12.00 27.50
C GLY A 91 -16.09 -10.94 28.23
N ARG A 92 -14.85 -10.67 27.79
CA ARG A 92 -13.91 -9.71 28.39
C ARG A 92 -13.89 -8.36 27.65
N VAL A 93 -14.94 -8.04 26.90
CA VAL A 93 -15.06 -6.77 26.18
C VAL A 93 -15.24 -5.61 27.15
N SER A 94 -14.32 -4.65 27.11
CA SER A 94 -14.37 -3.46 27.95
C SER A 94 -15.32 -2.44 27.36
N THR A 95 -16.31 -1.99 28.14
CA THR A 95 -17.15 -0.85 27.77
C THR A 95 -16.25 0.39 27.56
N PRO A 96 -16.36 1.08 26.42
CA PRO A 96 -15.55 2.25 26.14
C PRO A 96 -15.90 3.39 27.13
N PRO A 97 -14.91 4.14 27.62
CA PRO A 97 -15.16 5.30 28.47
C PRO A 97 -15.97 6.37 27.69
N ILE A 98 -16.74 7.19 28.41
CA ILE A 98 -17.59 8.23 27.78
C ILE A 98 -16.77 9.27 27.00
N THR A 99 -15.49 9.41 27.33
CA THR A 99 -14.53 10.31 26.67
C THR A 99 -13.98 9.74 25.35
N PHE A 100 -14.26 8.47 25.02
CA PHE A 100 -13.85 7.91 23.74
C PHE A 100 -14.77 8.43 22.64
N GLN A 101 -14.28 9.46 21.94
CA GLN A 101 -14.90 10.00 20.74
C GLN A 101 -14.29 9.28 19.53
N PRO A 102 -15.00 8.31 18.92
CA PRO A 102 -14.49 7.64 17.73
C PRO A 102 -14.28 8.69 16.61
N PRO A 103 -13.25 8.54 15.77
CA PRO A 103 -13.13 9.38 14.59
C PRO A 103 -14.41 9.25 13.76
N PRO A 104 -14.89 10.35 13.14
CA PRO A 104 -16.10 10.29 12.33
C PRO A 104 -15.92 9.20 11.27
N PRO A 105 -16.93 8.34 11.05
CA PRO A 105 -16.85 7.33 10.01
C PRO A 105 -16.51 8.04 8.69
N PRO A 106 -15.57 7.53 7.88
CA PRO A 106 -15.38 8.06 6.56
C PRO A 106 -16.72 7.94 5.83
N SER A 107 -17.14 9.03 5.17
CA SER A 107 -18.33 9.06 4.34
C SER A 107 -18.33 7.78 3.49
N SER A 108 -19.32 6.92 3.72
CA SER A 108 -19.54 5.74 2.90
C SER A 108 -19.48 6.18 1.44
N PRO A 109 -18.64 5.57 0.57
CA PRO A 109 -18.76 5.82 -0.85
C PRO A 109 -20.16 5.38 -1.24
N THR A 110 -21.02 6.36 -1.52
CA THR A 110 -22.30 6.14 -2.18
C THR A 110 -22.03 5.19 -3.34
N PRO A 111 -22.78 4.09 -3.51
CA PRO A 111 -22.65 3.28 -4.71
C PRO A 111 -22.77 4.24 -5.90
N PRO A 112 -21.87 4.21 -6.89
CA PRO A 112 -22.00 5.08 -8.04
C PRO A 112 -23.29 4.69 -8.74
N THR A 113 -24.34 5.49 -8.55
CA THR A 113 -25.37 5.66 -9.56
C THR A 113 -24.64 5.82 -10.89
N GLN A 114 -25.01 5.02 -11.88
CA GLN A 114 -24.51 5.11 -13.25
C GLN A 114 -24.92 6.47 -13.83
N THR A 115 -24.23 7.53 -13.41
CA THR A 115 -24.27 8.81 -14.08
C THR A 115 -23.26 8.70 -15.20
N GLN A 116 -23.81 8.73 -16.42
CA GLN A 116 -23.11 8.79 -17.68
C GLN A 116 -21.83 9.62 -17.55
N ALA A 117 -20.71 9.05 -18.01
CA ALA A 117 -19.40 9.67 -17.95
C ALA A 117 -19.43 11.05 -18.60
N ALA A 118 -19.54 12.10 -17.78
CA ALA A 118 -19.20 13.44 -18.21
C ALA A 118 -17.71 13.45 -18.51
N LYS A 119 -17.38 13.72 -19.77
CA LYS A 119 -16.03 13.90 -20.32
C LYS A 119 -15.20 14.79 -19.39
N ALA A 120 -14.24 14.19 -18.69
CA ALA A 120 -13.31 14.93 -17.87
C ALA A 120 -12.53 15.92 -18.76
N PRO A 121 -12.31 17.17 -18.31
CA PRO A 121 -11.47 18.12 -19.04
C PRO A 121 -10.05 17.55 -19.16
N GLY A 122 -9.45 17.72 -20.34
CA GLY A 122 -8.19 17.09 -20.73
C GLY A 122 -7.08 17.35 -19.71
N LYS A 123 -6.58 16.27 -19.11
CA LYS A 123 -5.37 16.30 -18.29
C LYS A 123 -4.21 16.79 -19.16
N PRO A 124 -3.26 17.58 -18.62
CA PRO A 124 -2.05 17.94 -19.35
C PRO A 124 -1.35 16.67 -19.84
N ALA A 125 -0.66 16.74 -20.98
CA ALA A 125 0.00 15.63 -21.66
C ALA A 125 1.05 14.96 -20.77
N GLU A 126 0.57 14.10 -19.89
CA GLU A 126 1.39 13.23 -19.07
C GLU A 126 2.07 12.23 -20.01
N PRO A 127 3.41 12.07 -19.93
CA PRO A 127 4.10 11.13 -20.81
C PRO A 127 3.54 9.73 -20.62
N ASP A 128 3.27 9.03 -21.73
CA ASP A 128 2.65 7.71 -21.75
C ASP A 128 3.30 6.76 -20.75
N LEU A 129 2.49 5.98 -20.05
CA LEU A 129 2.96 5.00 -19.06
C LEU A 129 3.98 4.02 -19.67
N ILE A 130 3.83 3.72 -20.96
CA ILE A 130 4.71 2.84 -21.73
C ILE A 130 6.12 3.44 -21.82
N THR A 131 6.21 4.76 -22.03
CA THR A 131 7.48 5.48 -22.08
C THR A 131 8.08 5.61 -20.68
N ARG A 132 7.27 5.89 -19.66
CA ARG A 132 7.76 5.98 -18.26
C ARG A 132 8.36 4.68 -17.75
N TYR A 133 7.79 3.54 -18.15
CA TYR A 133 8.23 2.21 -17.73
C TYR A 133 9.07 1.48 -18.79
N ASN A 134 9.47 2.16 -19.88
CA ASN A 134 10.26 1.58 -20.99
C ASN A 134 9.67 0.26 -21.55
N LEU A 135 8.34 0.17 -21.65
CA LEU A 135 7.61 -1.02 -22.10
C LEU A 135 7.51 -1.14 -23.62
N GLN A 136 8.21 -0.29 -24.38
CA GLN A 136 8.10 -0.19 -25.84
C GLN A 136 8.48 -1.49 -26.55
N SER A 137 9.54 -2.18 -26.10
CA SER A 137 9.97 -3.46 -26.68
C SER A 137 8.97 -4.59 -26.42
N LYS A 138 8.33 -4.58 -25.23
CA LYS A 138 7.31 -5.56 -24.86
C LYS A 138 6.08 -5.42 -25.74
N VAL A 139 5.62 -4.20 -26.03
CA VAL A 139 4.47 -3.92 -26.92
C VAL A 139 4.61 -4.62 -28.28
N SER A 140 5.82 -4.75 -28.83
CA SER A 140 6.07 -5.43 -30.10
C SER A 140 6.12 -6.96 -30.02
N GLN A 141 6.16 -7.55 -28.81
CA GLN A 141 6.29 -8.98 -28.56
C GLN A 141 5.07 -9.62 -27.88
N VAL A 142 3.98 -8.86 -27.63
CA VAL A 142 2.87 -9.29 -26.72
C VAL A 142 1.91 -10.32 -27.32
N ASP A 143 2.14 -10.87 -28.51
CA ASP A 143 1.14 -11.78 -29.11
C ASP A 143 1.12 -13.18 -28.47
N ASP A 144 2.16 -13.60 -27.72
CA ASP A 144 2.29 -15.01 -27.31
C ASP A 144 2.40 -15.33 -25.80
N ASP A 145 2.55 -14.37 -24.88
CA ASP A 145 2.88 -14.70 -23.47
C ASP A 145 1.79 -14.40 -22.44
N ALA A 146 0.58 -14.90 -22.69
CA ALA A 146 -0.51 -14.92 -21.69
C ALA A 146 -0.45 -16.20 -20.85
N THR A 147 0.71 -16.52 -20.26
CA THR A 147 0.81 -17.65 -19.32
C THR A 147 0.43 -17.18 -17.91
N ASN A 148 -0.69 -17.72 -17.42
CA ASN A 148 -1.32 -17.38 -16.16
C ASN A 148 -0.53 -17.97 -14.98
N ASP A 149 0.60 -17.34 -14.63
CA ASP A 149 1.39 -17.72 -13.47
C ASP A 149 0.72 -17.21 -12.18
N LYS A 150 -0.21 -18.01 -11.66
CA LYS A 150 -0.77 -17.87 -10.31
C LYS A 150 0.28 -18.23 -9.25
N LYS A 151 1.43 -17.56 -9.26
CA LYS A 151 2.42 -17.71 -8.18
C LYS A 151 1.96 -16.86 -6.99
N GLY A 152 1.71 -17.54 -5.87
CA GLY A 152 1.39 -16.91 -4.60
C GLY A 152 2.47 -15.91 -4.17
N TRP A 153 2.12 -15.00 -3.27
CA TRP A 153 3.03 -14.00 -2.72
C TRP A 153 4.32 -14.64 -2.20
N SER A 154 5.47 -14.33 -2.82
CA SER A 154 6.76 -14.91 -2.45
C SER A 154 7.24 -14.36 -1.09
N SER A 155 7.94 -15.18 -0.32
CA SER A 155 8.53 -14.79 0.98
C SER A 155 9.76 -13.89 0.82
N ASN A 156 10.48 -14.02 -0.31
CA ASN A 156 11.66 -13.21 -0.62
C ASN A 156 11.26 -11.82 -1.13
N LYS A 157 11.94 -10.78 -0.65
CA LYS A 157 11.66 -9.38 -1.01
C LYS A 157 11.88 -9.12 -2.51
N ASP A 158 12.99 -9.60 -3.08
CA ASP A 158 13.35 -9.33 -4.47
C ASP A 158 12.43 -10.04 -5.47
N ASP A 159 12.09 -11.31 -5.20
CA ASP A 159 11.10 -12.07 -5.97
C ASP A 159 9.72 -11.38 -5.95
N ARG A 160 9.36 -10.78 -4.81
CA ARG A 160 8.10 -10.07 -4.66
C ARG A 160 8.10 -8.76 -5.42
N GLN A 161 9.19 -8.00 -5.38
CA GLN A 161 9.33 -6.76 -6.14
C GLN A 161 9.23 -7.05 -7.65
N SER A 162 9.95 -8.06 -8.13
CA SER A 162 9.91 -8.45 -9.55
C SER A 162 8.52 -8.95 -9.97
N ALA A 163 7.83 -9.74 -9.13
CA ALA A 163 6.46 -10.17 -9.40
C ALA A 163 5.47 -8.99 -9.47
N LEU A 164 5.61 -8.00 -8.58
CA LEU A 164 4.75 -6.81 -8.60
C LEU A 164 5.03 -5.89 -9.79
N GLN A 165 6.29 -5.80 -10.23
CA GLN A 165 6.67 -5.09 -11.45
C GLN A 165 6.03 -5.75 -12.67
N ARG A 166 6.17 -7.07 -12.82
CA ARG A 166 5.53 -7.83 -13.92
C ARG A 166 4.02 -7.62 -13.99
N ARG A 167 3.32 -7.74 -12.86
CA ARG A 167 1.87 -7.49 -12.78
C ARG A 167 1.47 -6.06 -13.17
N ARG A 168 2.30 -5.07 -12.83
CA ARG A 168 2.08 -3.67 -13.24
C ARG A 168 2.28 -3.51 -14.74
N ASP A 169 3.32 -4.09 -15.29
CA ASP A 169 3.64 -4.02 -16.72
C ASP A 169 2.53 -4.68 -17.55
N GLU A 170 2.07 -5.87 -17.15
CA GLU A 170 0.93 -6.57 -17.74
C GLU A 170 -0.35 -5.74 -17.72
N MET A 171 -0.63 -5.10 -16.57
CA MET A 171 -1.81 -4.23 -16.42
C MET A 171 -1.76 -3.04 -17.38
N ILE A 172 -0.58 -2.42 -17.55
CA ILE A 172 -0.39 -1.29 -18.47
C ILE A 172 -0.64 -1.73 -19.91
N LEU A 173 -0.11 -2.89 -20.32
CA LEU A 173 -0.31 -3.43 -21.66
C LEU A 173 -1.79 -3.81 -21.91
N ALA A 174 -2.43 -4.46 -20.95
CA ALA A 174 -3.85 -4.81 -21.05
C ALA A 174 -4.76 -3.57 -21.09
N ALA A 175 -4.43 -2.52 -20.33
CA ALA A 175 -5.15 -1.25 -20.37
C ALA A 175 -5.03 -0.57 -21.74
N ARG A 176 -3.84 -0.62 -22.36
CA ARG A 176 -3.64 -0.12 -23.73
C ARG A 176 -4.52 -0.86 -24.73
N ARG A 177 -4.52 -2.19 -24.71
CA ARG A 177 -5.37 -3.02 -25.60
C ARG A 177 -6.85 -2.65 -25.50
N ARG A 178 -7.35 -2.58 -24.27
CA ARG A 178 -8.75 -2.18 -24.01
C ARG A 178 -9.07 -0.76 -24.48
N MET A 179 -8.10 0.15 -24.45
CA MET A 179 -8.28 1.51 -24.96
C MET A 179 -8.31 1.53 -26.49
N GLU A 180 -7.40 0.81 -27.15
CA GLU A 180 -7.36 0.69 -28.61
C GLU A 180 -8.63 0.04 -29.17
N GLU A 181 -9.16 -1.01 -28.53
CA GLU A 181 -10.44 -1.64 -28.88
C GLU A 181 -11.60 -0.65 -28.77
N LYS A 182 -11.68 0.10 -27.66
CA LYS A 182 -12.74 1.11 -27.46
C LYS A 182 -12.69 2.23 -28.50
N ILE A 183 -11.50 2.71 -28.85
CA ILE A 183 -11.34 3.75 -29.88
C ILE A 183 -11.76 3.22 -31.25
N LYS A 184 -11.46 1.96 -31.58
CA LYS A 184 -11.91 1.33 -32.83
C LYS A 184 -13.44 1.25 -32.88
N VAL A 185 -14.07 0.75 -31.81
CA VAL A 185 -15.55 0.65 -31.70
C VAL A 185 -16.21 2.03 -31.79
N GLU A 186 -15.68 3.04 -31.11
CA GLU A 186 -16.20 4.42 -31.17
C GLU A 186 -16.05 5.04 -32.57
N LYS A 187 -14.94 4.77 -33.24
CA LYS A 187 -14.69 5.23 -34.62
C LYS A 187 -15.63 4.55 -35.63
N GLU A 188 -15.98 3.29 -35.41
CA GLU A 188 -16.95 2.56 -36.24
C GLU A 188 -18.39 3.01 -35.98
N ALA A 189 -18.75 3.26 -34.71
CA ALA A 189 -20.05 3.80 -34.33
C ALA A 189 -20.27 5.22 -34.86
N GLY A 190 -19.25 6.09 -34.78
CA GLY A 190 -19.33 7.47 -35.29
C GLY A 190 -19.33 7.61 -36.82
N LYS A 191 -19.10 6.52 -37.56
CA LYS A 191 -19.13 6.50 -39.04
C LYS A 191 -20.45 5.95 -39.61
N SER A 192 -21.36 5.49 -38.75
CA SER A 192 -22.67 4.94 -39.12
C SER A 192 -23.86 5.83 -38.74
N SER A 193 -23.59 7.09 -38.35
CA SER A 193 -24.56 8.19 -38.23
C SER A 193 -24.22 9.29 -39.24
#